data_AF-A0A2B7YXT2-F1
#
_entry.id   AF-A0A2B7YXT2-F1
#
_cell.length_a   1.000
_cell.length_b   1.000
_cell.length_c   1.000
_cell.angle_alpha   90.00
_cell.angle_beta   90.00
_cell.angle_gamma   90.00
#
_symmetry.space_group_name_H-M   'P 1'
#
loop_
_entity.id
_entity.type
_entity.pdbx_description
1 polymer ?
#
loop_
_entity_poly.entity_id
_entity_poly.type
_entity_poly.pdbx_seq_one_letter_code
_entity_poly.pdbx_strand_id
1 'polypeptide(L)'
;MRSFVIEYIKRDNEEDTSDSGVELELHVNLWNFKKLETTFDFGFMVDNIDNVENIILYVPFKIKKVEDLGNNIIEKNQILVDAIFNERCETIKFYPKRLKVIKKGNYDTRYREGRDINNKKEKDFILYSLSDNQIAFENFYNYARIKLNVENILSKEEQKNHPELDNKKYYFRIRFFPDSNEITMIKRENEKINIFQDASLRTTEIIDFRINDLRSCPENLREEFLRTPRFTIKKIHYLIMRSSTDEYITIGDTEVKGRLLEKEIWKNYINIEENDMIAYHVKKEEYYTFSNLSRFKYPLNVGERLFWYIFIAIILSLASSYIYAEISKLFF
;
A
#
# COMPACT_ATOMS: atom_id res chain seq x y z
N MET A 1 9.51 -14.38 4.97
CA MET A 1 9.77 -13.09 4.29
C MET A 1 9.19 -11.95 5.12
N ARG A 2 9.82 -10.77 5.16
CA ARG A 2 9.28 -9.57 5.86
C ARG A 2 9.28 -8.28 5.01
N SER A 3 9.75 -8.36 3.79
CA SER A 3 9.78 -7.24 2.85
C SER A 3 8.92 -7.58 1.64
N PHE A 4 8.34 -6.59 1.00
CA PHE A 4 7.94 -6.73 -0.40
C PHE A 4 9.20 -6.75 -1.27
N VAL A 5 9.16 -7.47 -2.39
CA VAL A 5 10.23 -7.47 -3.38
C VAL A 5 9.60 -7.24 -4.75
N ILE A 6 10.21 -6.35 -5.54
CA ILE A 6 9.67 -5.96 -6.85
C ILE A 6 10.77 -6.13 -7.90
N GLU A 7 10.43 -6.83 -8.97
CA GLU A 7 11.32 -7.08 -10.10
C GLU A 7 10.50 -7.19 -11.40
N TYR A 8 11.18 -7.34 -12.53
CA TYR A 8 10.52 -7.57 -13.81
C TYR A 8 11.23 -8.64 -14.63
N ILE A 9 10.48 -9.22 -15.56
CA ILE A 9 11.02 -10.07 -16.63
C ILE A 9 11.15 -9.18 -17.87
N LYS A 10 12.38 -9.12 -18.41
CA LYS A 10 12.65 -8.36 -19.64
C LYS A 10 12.00 -9.09 -20.82
N ARG A 11 11.44 -8.32 -21.76
CA ARG A 11 10.95 -8.86 -23.02
C ARG A 11 12.12 -9.29 -23.90
N ASP A 12 12.04 -10.48 -24.50
CA ASP A 12 13.03 -10.96 -25.47
C ASP A 12 12.94 -10.15 -26.76
N ASN A 13 13.67 -9.04 -26.83
CA ASN A 13 13.83 -8.23 -28.03
C ASN A 13 15.24 -8.43 -28.58
N GLU A 14 15.38 -9.12 -29.72
CA GLU A 14 16.65 -9.49 -30.36
C GLU A 14 17.55 -8.29 -30.79
N GLU A 15 17.07 -7.05 -30.71
CA GLU A 15 17.74 -5.87 -31.29
C GLU A 15 18.20 -4.80 -30.29
N ASP A 16 17.85 -4.88 -29.00
CA ASP A 16 18.15 -3.81 -28.04
C ASP A 16 19.40 -4.11 -27.19
N THR A 17 20.54 -3.68 -27.73
CA THR A 17 21.83 -3.54 -27.01
C THR A 17 21.88 -2.28 -26.13
N SER A 18 20.81 -1.47 -26.13
CA SER A 18 20.70 -0.31 -25.26
C SER A 18 20.20 -0.76 -23.87
N ASP A 19 21.10 -0.68 -22.88
CA ASP A 19 20.83 -0.92 -21.47
C ASP A 19 20.03 0.26 -20.87
N SER A 20 18.94 0.66 -21.54
CA SER A 20 18.03 1.67 -21.01
C SER A 20 17.24 1.02 -19.87
N GLY A 21 17.67 1.32 -18.64
CA GLY A 21 17.03 0.79 -17.44
C GLY A 21 15.53 1.08 -17.41
N VAL A 22 14.76 0.15 -16.85
CA VAL A 22 13.32 0.30 -16.65
C VAL A 22 13.11 1.04 -15.33
N GLU A 23 12.48 2.20 -15.37
CA GLU A 23 12.24 3.04 -14.20
C GLU A 23 10.89 2.74 -13.57
N LEU A 24 10.81 2.87 -12.24
CA LEU A 24 9.56 2.64 -11.50
C LEU A 24 9.29 3.77 -10.51
N GLU A 25 8.09 4.33 -10.58
CA GLU A 25 7.48 5.07 -9.48
C GLU A 25 6.38 4.20 -8.86
N LEU A 26 6.52 3.94 -7.55
CA LEU A 26 5.67 3.02 -6.82
C LEU A 26 4.71 3.78 -5.90
N HIS A 27 3.42 3.48 -6.01
CA HIS A 27 2.38 3.99 -5.14
C HIS A 27 1.81 2.86 -4.31
N VAL A 28 1.85 2.99 -2.99
CA VAL A 28 1.36 1.96 -2.07
C VAL A 28 0.32 2.58 -1.14
N ASN A 29 -0.88 2.03 -1.14
CA ASN A 29 -1.90 2.38 -0.16
C ASN A 29 -2.13 1.19 0.77
N LEU A 30 -1.89 1.40 2.06
CA LEU A 30 -2.24 0.47 3.13
C LEU A 30 -3.56 0.91 3.76
N TRP A 31 -4.63 0.24 3.39
CA TRP A 31 -5.95 0.44 3.97
C TRP A 31 -6.09 -0.42 5.23
N ASN A 32 -5.99 0.21 6.40
CA ASN A 32 -6.07 -0.46 7.69
C ASN A 32 -6.95 0.33 8.66
N PHE A 33 -8.17 0.65 8.21
CA PHE A 33 -9.15 1.44 8.96
C PHE A 33 -10.27 0.58 9.56
N LYS A 34 -10.52 -0.59 8.99
CA LYS A 34 -11.45 -1.58 9.54
C LYS A 34 -10.70 -2.47 10.51
N LYS A 35 -11.32 -2.77 11.65
CA LYS A 35 -10.70 -3.62 12.68
C LYS A 35 -10.33 -4.97 12.07
N LEU A 36 -9.04 -5.29 12.13
CA LEU A 36 -8.45 -6.56 11.67
C LEU A 36 -8.48 -6.80 10.15
N GLU A 37 -9.13 -5.96 9.36
CA GLU A 37 -9.14 -6.06 7.90
C GLU A 37 -8.09 -5.12 7.31
N THR A 38 -7.15 -5.70 6.58
CA THR A 38 -6.10 -4.95 5.88
C THR A 38 -6.21 -5.19 4.39
N THR A 39 -6.14 -4.13 3.60
CA THR A 39 -6.15 -4.19 2.14
C THR A 39 -4.99 -3.38 1.59
N PHE A 40 -4.38 -3.87 0.50
CA PHE A 40 -3.24 -3.22 -0.15
C PHE A 40 -3.63 -2.80 -1.55
N ASP A 41 -3.31 -1.57 -1.92
CA ASP A 41 -3.22 -1.18 -3.31
C ASP A 41 -1.76 -0.96 -3.68
N PHE A 42 -1.35 -1.51 -4.82
CA PHE A 42 -0.04 -1.25 -5.43
C PHE A 42 -0.25 -0.65 -6.82
N GLY A 43 0.27 0.56 -7.00
CA GLY A 43 0.36 1.28 -8.26
C GLY A 43 1.79 1.23 -8.80
N PHE A 44 1.96 0.73 -10.01
CA PHE A 44 3.24 0.64 -10.71
C PHE A 44 3.24 1.63 -11.87
N MET A 45 3.96 2.74 -11.73
CA MET A 45 4.24 3.67 -12.82
C MET A 45 5.58 3.27 -13.46
N VAL A 46 5.51 2.49 -14.53
CA VAL A 46 6.66 1.94 -15.24
C VAL A 46 7.00 2.82 -16.43
N ASP A 47 8.26 3.24 -16.54
CA ASP A 47 8.80 3.83 -17.77
C ASP A 47 9.55 2.78 -18.58
N ASN A 48 9.52 2.87 -19.91
CA ASN A 48 9.99 1.84 -20.86
C ASN A 48 9.24 0.49 -20.73
N ILE A 49 7.90 0.52 -20.71
CA ILE A 49 7.06 -0.69 -20.62
C ILE A 49 7.27 -1.67 -21.78
N ASP A 50 7.72 -1.19 -22.93
CA ASP A 50 8.04 -1.98 -24.14
C ASP A 50 9.22 -2.95 -23.94
N ASN A 51 10.02 -2.75 -22.89
CA ASN A 51 11.08 -3.65 -22.46
C ASN A 51 10.63 -4.68 -21.41
N VAL A 52 9.37 -4.64 -20.97
CA VAL A 52 8.86 -5.46 -19.88
C VAL A 52 7.89 -6.51 -20.43
N GLU A 53 8.15 -7.77 -20.09
CA GLU A 53 7.21 -8.87 -20.31
C GLU A 53 6.29 -9.01 -19.09
N ASN A 54 6.87 -9.01 -17.88
CA ASN A 54 6.12 -9.18 -16.65
C ASN A 54 6.62 -8.27 -15.53
N ILE A 55 5.68 -7.75 -14.74
CA ILE A 55 5.96 -7.12 -13.45
C ILE A 55 5.71 -8.16 -12.35
N ILE A 56 6.69 -8.38 -11.48
CA ILE A 56 6.61 -9.36 -10.40
C ILE A 56 6.63 -8.65 -9.05
N LEU A 57 5.66 -8.96 -8.20
CA LEU A 57 5.57 -8.50 -6.82
C LEU A 57 5.55 -9.71 -5.87
N TYR A 58 6.55 -9.81 -5.02
CA TYR A 58 6.54 -10.75 -3.90
C TYR A 58 5.97 -10.07 -2.66
N VAL A 59 5.01 -10.73 -2.04
CA VAL A 59 4.24 -10.27 -0.89
C VAL A 59 4.64 -11.09 0.34
N PRO A 60 5.02 -10.49 1.48
CA PRO A 60 5.58 -11.21 2.64
C PRO A 60 4.54 -12.01 3.47
N PHE A 61 3.43 -12.38 2.86
CA PHE A 61 2.32 -13.15 3.43
C PHE A 61 1.48 -13.75 2.31
N LYS A 62 0.61 -14.71 2.64
CA LYS A 62 -0.32 -15.32 1.68
C LYS A 62 -1.44 -14.35 1.34
N ILE A 63 -1.92 -14.41 0.10
CA ILE A 63 -3.01 -13.57 -0.40
C ILE A 63 -4.20 -14.42 -0.84
N LYS A 64 -5.40 -13.88 -0.62
CA LYS A 64 -6.67 -14.51 -0.96
C LYS A 64 -7.07 -14.24 -2.42
N LYS A 65 -6.91 -12.98 -2.84
CA LYS A 65 -7.32 -12.51 -4.17
C LYS A 65 -6.54 -11.26 -4.57
N VAL A 66 -6.49 -11.02 -5.87
CA VAL A 66 -5.94 -9.83 -6.52
C VAL A 66 -6.98 -9.30 -7.52
N GLU A 67 -7.15 -7.98 -7.57
CA GLU A 67 -8.13 -7.29 -8.41
C GLU A 67 -7.44 -6.14 -9.16
N ASP A 68 -7.80 -5.94 -10.44
CA ASP A 68 -7.44 -4.72 -11.16
C ASP A 68 -8.28 -3.54 -10.64
N LEU A 69 -7.63 -2.39 -10.44
CA LEU A 69 -8.30 -1.13 -10.12
C LEU A 69 -8.33 -0.17 -11.32
N GLY A 70 -7.59 -0.46 -12.39
CA GLY A 70 -7.54 0.35 -13.59
C GLY A 70 -8.93 0.57 -14.18
N ASN A 71 -9.74 -0.48 -14.36
CA ASN A 71 -11.07 -0.32 -14.96
C ASN A 71 -11.97 0.63 -14.16
N ASN A 72 -11.98 0.48 -12.82
CA ASN A 72 -12.74 1.34 -11.92
C ASN A 72 -12.30 2.80 -12.07
N ILE A 73 -11.00 3.07 -12.16
CA ILE A 73 -10.47 4.43 -12.33
C ILE A 73 -10.81 5.01 -13.71
N ILE A 74 -10.72 4.21 -14.78
CA ILE A 74 -11.03 4.66 -16.15
C ILE A 74 -12.50 5.04 -16.27
N GLU A 75 -13.40 4.29 -15.65
CA GLU A 75 -14.83 4.53 -15.71
C GLU A 75 -15.29 5.66 -14.79
N LYS A 76 -14.62 5.85 -13.64
CA LYS A 76 -15.10 6.73 -12.57
C LYS A 76 -14.28 8.01 -12.46
N ASN A 77 -14.65 8.98 -13.29
CA ASN A 77 -14.48 10.45 -13.13
C ASN A 77 -13.04 10.98 -12.88
N GLN A 78 -12.73 12.11 -13.53
CA GLN A 78 -11.51 12.92 -13.35
C GLN A 78 -11.13 13.16 -11.88
N ILE A 79 -12.11 13.38 -11.01
CA ILE A 79 -11.88 13.71 -9.59
C ILE A 79 -11.14 12.58 -8.84
N LEU A 80 -11.45 11.31 -9.15
CA LEU A 80 -10.78 10.19 -8.51
C LEU A 80 -9.31 10.11 -8.94
N VAL A 81 -9.03 10.38 -10.22
CA VAL A 81 -7.67 10.44 -10.75
C VAL A 81 -6.87 11.54 -10.04
N ASP A 82 -7.46 12.73 -9.91
CA ASP A 82 -6.82 13.85 -9.20
C ASP A 82 -6.48 13.47 -7.73
N ALA A 83 -7.40 12.77 -7.06
CA ALA A 83 -7.21 12.35 -5.68
C ALA A 83 -6.14 11.25 -5.51
N ILE A 84 -6.08 10.28 -6.44
CA ILE A 84 -5.08 9.20 -6.45
C ILE A 84 -3.66 9.76 -6.61
N PHE A 85 -3.47 10.72 -7.51
CA PHE A 85 -2.16 11.31 -7.79
C PHE A 85 -1.85 12.55 -6.93
N ASN A 86 -2.82 13.02 -6.14
CA ASN A 86 -2.73 14.21 -5.30
C ASN A 86 -2.29 15.46 -6.09
N GLU A 87 -2.78 15.59 -7.32
CA GLU A 87 -2.51 16.70 -8.21
C GLU A 87 -3.64 16.83 -9.21
N ARG A 88 -3.80 18.00 -9.82
CA ARG A 88 -4.76 18.18 -10.89
C ARG A 88 -4.28 17.42 -12.12
N CYS A 89 -5.11 16.53 -12.64
CA CYS A 89 -4.87 15.84 -13.89
C CYS A 89 -5.85 16.30 -14.97
N GLU A 90 -5.54 15.95 -16.22
CA GLU A 90 -6.49 15.90 -17.32
C GLU A 90 -6.45 14.49 -17.89
N THR A 91 -7.63 13.92 -18.12
CA THR A 91 -7.76 12.55 -18.62
C THR A 91 -8.40 12.53 -20.00
N ILE A 92 -7.85 11.71 -20.88
CA ILE A 92 -8.34 11.53 -22.25
C ILE A 92 -8.42 10.03 -22.52
N LYS A 93 -9.64 9.52 -22.70
CA LYS A 93 -9.87 8.14 -23.15
C LYS A 93 -9.69 8.11 -24.66
N PHE A 94 -8.68 7.40 -25.13
CA PHE A 94 -8.29 7.41 -26.55
C PHE A 94 -8.16 6.02 -27.16
N TYR A 95 -8.03 4.97 -26.34
CA TYR A 95 -7.93 3.59 -26.81
C TYR A 95 -8.54 2.64 -25.77
N PRO A 96 -9.06 1.45 -26.16
CA PRO A 96 -9.53 0.44 -25.22
C PRO A 96 -8.56 0.18 -24.06
N LYS A 97 -9.09 0.08 -22.84
CA LYS A 97 -8.35 -0.13 -21.58
C LYS A 97 -7.29 0.93 -21.25
N ARG A 98 -7.18 2.02 -22.04
CA ARG A 98 -6.16 3.06 -21.89
C ARG A 98 -6.79 4.43 -21.64
N LEU A 99 -6.31 5.08 -20.59
CA LEU A 99 -6.63 6.45 -20.26
C LEU A 99 -5.34 7.26 -20.23
N LYS A 100 -5.19 8.22 -21.14
CA LYS A 100 -4.05 9.14 -21.10
C LYS A 100 -4.28 10.12 -19.95
N VAL A 101 -3.33 10.21 -19.04
CA VAL A 101 -3.36 11.11 -17.89
C VAL A 101 -2.26 12.14 -18.05
N ILE A 102 -2.61 13.43 -17.95
CA ILE A 102 -1.67 14.56 -18.06
C ILE A 102 -1.67 15.31 -16.73
N LYS A 103 -0.53 15.30 -16.04
CA LYS A 103 -0.35 16.02 -14.78
C LYS A 103 -0.25 17.53 -15.02
N LYS A 104 -1.14 18.31 -14.40
CA LYS A 104 -1.18 19.79 -14.48
C LYS A 104 -0.60 20.47 -13.24
N GLY A 105 -0.23 19.71 -12.22
CA GLY A 105 0.29 20.22 -10.95
C GLY A 105 -0.82 20.60 -9.97
N ASN A 106 -0.52 21.49 -9.02
CA ASN A 106 -1.46 21.87 -7.98
C ASN A 106 -2.55 22.83 -8.49
N TYR A 107 -3.70 22.85 -7.81
CA TYR A 107 -4.77 23.83 -8.07
C TYR A 107 -4.36 25.27 -7.75
N ASP A 108 -3.40 25.47 -6.83
CA ASP A 108 -2.85 26.80 -6.55
C ASP A 108 -1.80 27.18 -7.59
N THR A 109 -2.22 27.97 -8.58
CA THR A 109 -1.38 28.43 -9.69
C THR A 109 -0.51 29.63 -9.33
N ARG A 110 -0.52 30.13 -8.08
CA ARG A 110 0.23 31.33 -7.68
C ARG A 110 1.73 31.10 -7.57
N TYR A 111 2.16 29.86 -7.31
CA TYR A 111 3.56 29.45 -7.42
C TYR A 111 3.75 28.64 -8.71
N ARG A 112 4.09 29.34 -9.79
CA ARG A 112 4.71 28.69 -10.95
C ARG A 112 6.16 28.37 -10.59
N GLU A 113 6.38 27.33 -9.80
CA GLU A 113 7.70 26.69 -9.80
C GLU A 113 8.05 26.34 -11.25
N GLY A 114 9.31 26.63 -11.62
CA GLY A 114 9.86 26.68 -12.97
C GLY A 114 9.08 25.85 -14.00
N ARG A 115 8.36 26.55 -14.87
CA ARG A 115 7.74 25.96 -16.06
C ARG A 115 8.85 25.49 -17.00
N ASP A 116 9.33 24.25 -16.83
CA ASP A 116 9.97 23.52 -17.92
C ASP A 116 8.90 23.21 -18.96
N ILE A 117 8.69 24.16 -19.87
CA ILE A 117 7.77 24.09 -21.00
C ILE A 117 8.22 23.00 -22.00
N ASN A 118 9.47 22.55 -21.89
CA ASN A 118 10.10 21.60 -22.82
C ASN A 118 9.89 20.12 -22.44
N ASN A 119 9.56 19.78 -21.19
CA ASN A 119 9.36 18.38 -20.75
C ASN A 119 7.88 17.98 -20.66
N LYS A 120 7.14 18.19 -21.76
CA LYS A 120 5.73 17.79 -21.84
C LYS A 120 5.53 16.27 -21.71
N LYS A 121 6.54 15.47 -22.11
CA LYS A 121 6.57 13.99 -22.05
C LYS A 121 6.78 13.41 -20.65
N GLU A 122 7.39 14.14 -19.71
CA GLU A 122 7.58 13.61 -18.35
C GLU A 122 6.28 13.62 -17.53
N LYS A 123 5.32 14.45 -17.94
CA LYS A 123 4.07 14.73 -17.22
C LYS A 123 2.88 13.88 -17.68
N ASP A 124 3.00 13.17 -18.80
CA ASP A 124 1.95 12.29 -19.29
C ASP A 124 2.32 10.80 -19.15
N PHE A 125 1.30 10.00 -18.86
CA PHE A 125 1.42 8.56 -18.77
C PHE A 125 0.08 7.92 -19.14
N ILE A 126 0.11 6.62 -19.41
CA ILE A 126 -1.09 5.84 -19.76
C ILE A 126 -1.51 5.02 -18.55
N LEU A 127 -2.68 5.31 -17.99
CA LEU A 127 -3.32 4.42 -17.03
C LEU A 127 -3.96 3.25 -17.81
N TYR A 128 -3.59 2.03 -17.45
CA TYR A 128 -4.03 0.81 -18.11
C TYR A 128 -4.90 -0.06 -17.19
N SER A 129 -6.00 -0.57 -17.73
CA SER A 129 -6.89 -1.53 -17.08
C SER A 129 -6.49 -2.95 -17.46
N LEU A 130 -5.99 -3.72 -16.48
CA LEU A 130 -5.59 -5.11 -16.68
C LEU A 130 -6.81 -6.02 -16.75
N SER A 131 -6.71 -7.06 -17.58
CA SER A 131 -7.69 -8.15 -17.61
C SER A 131 -7.30 -9.30 -16.69
N ASP A 132 -8.27 -10.12 -16.31
CA ASP A 132 -8.06 -11.24 -15.37
C ASP A 132 -6.95 -12.20 -15.83
N ASN A 133 -6.82 -12.44 -17.15
CA ASN A 133 -5.77 -13.29 -17.71
C ASN A 133 -4.36 -12.66 -17.65
N GLN A 134 -4.26 -11.36 -17.40
CA GLN A 134 -2.99 -10.65 -17.24
C GLN A 134 -2.51 -10.65 -15.79
N ILE A 135 -3.34 -11.09 -14.84
CA ILE A 135 -3.01 -11.12 -13.41
C ILE A 135 -2.98 -12.57 -12.95
N ALA A 136 -1.79 -13.04 -12.56
CA ALA A 136 -1.64 -14.34 -11.94
C ALA A 136 -1.06 -14.17 -10.53
N PHE A 137 -1.45 -15.04 -9.61
CA PHE A 137 -0.78 -15.12 -8.31
C PHE A 137 -0.68 -16.54 -7.78
N GLU A 138 0.33 -16.76 -6.95
CA GLU A 138 0.64 -18.05 -6.34
C GLU A 138 1.06 -17.88 -4.89
N ASN A 139 0.53 -18.71 -4.00
CA ASN A 139 0.90 -18.72 -2.58
C ASN A 139 1.98 -19.77 -2.32
N PHE A 140 3.09 -19.35 -1.73
CA PHE A 140 4.15 -20.20 -1.22
C PHE A 140 3.99 -20.38 0.30
N TYR A 141 4.91 -21.12 0.93
CA TYR A 141 4.82 -21.41 2.37
C TYR A 141 4.70 -20.15 3.24
N ASN A 142 5.51 -19.12 2.97
CA ASN A 142 5.63 -17.91 3.80
C ASN A 142 5.59 -16.58 3.02
N TYR A 143 5.18 -16.61 1.75
CA TYR A 143 4.99 -15.42 0.90
C TYR A 143 4.04 -15.76 -0.27
N ALA A 144 3.62 -14.75 -1.02
CA ALA A 144 2.92 -14.92 -2.29
C ALA A 144 3.69 -14.21 -3.41
N ARG A 145 3.49 -14.64 -4.66
CA ARG A 145 4.01 -13.98 -5.86
C ARG A 145 2.84 -13.55 -6.73
N ILE A 146 2.79 -12.27 -7.07
CA ILE A 146 1.86 -11.71 -8.06
C ILE A 146 2.65 -11.41 -9.33
N LYS A 147 2.12 -11.84 -10.48
CA LYS A 147 2.69 -11.65 -11.81
C LYS A 147 1.69 -10.90 -12.69
N LEU A 148 2.11 -9.77 -13.24
CA LEU A 148 1.33 -8.98 -14.19
C LEU A 148 1.94 -9.14 -15.59
N ASN A 149 1.23 -9.80 -16.51
CA ASN A 149 1.66 -9.94 -17.90
C ASN A 149 1.31 -8.68 -18.71
N VAL A 150 2.36 -8.01 -19.17
CA VAL A 150 2.32 -6.75 -19.94
C VAL A 150 3.03 -6.89 -21.29
N GLU A 151 3.39 -8.11 -21.71
CA GLU A 151 4.17 -8.38 -22.93
C GLU A 151 3.50 -7.85 -24.21
N ASN A 152 2.18 -7.88 -24.24
CA ASN A 152 1.37 -7.48 -25.39
C ASN A 152 1.04 -5.98 -25.39
N ILE A 153 1.42 -5.26 -24.33
CA ILE A 153 1.22 -3.81 -24.23
C ILE A 153 2.42 -3.14 -24.91
N LEU A 154 2.13 -2.26 -25.88
CA LEU A 154 3.13 -1.64 -26.75
C LEU A 154 4.03 -2.70 -27.41
N SER A 155 3.43 -3.76 -27.94
CA SER A 155 4.17 -4.71 -28.77
C SER A 155 4.59 -4.03 -30.08
N LYS A 156 5.64 -4.54 -30.74
CA LYS A 156 6.08 -4.01 -32.05
C LYS A 156 4.94 -4.02 -33.08
N GLU A 157 4.08 -5.03 -33.03
CA GLU A 157 2.89 -5.14 -33.89
C GLU A 157 1.82 -4.10 -33.54
N GLU A 158 1.52 -3.90 -32.25
CA GLU A 158 0.57 -2.90 -31.79
C GLU A 158 1.02 -1.49 -32.20
N GLN A 159 2.29 -1.15 -32.00
CA GLN A 159 2.87 0.14 -32.41
C GLN A 159 2.86 0.34 -33.93
N LYS A 160 3.09 -0.72 -34.72
CA LYS A 160 3.04 -0.64 -36.18
C LYS A 160 1.63 -0.36 -36.70
N ASN A 161 0.63 -1.00 -36.08
CA ASN A 161 -0.78 -0.85 -36.48
C ASN A 161 -1.43 0.41 -35.89
N HIS A 162 -0.92 0.90 -34.77
CA HIS A 162 -1.42 2.07 -34.04
C HIS A 162 -0.27 3.02 -33.67
N PRO A 163 0.23 3.83 -34.62
CA PRO A 163 1.34 4.76 -34.39
C PRO A 163 1.05 5.81 -33.31
N GLU A 164 -0.22 6.05 -32.98
CA GLU A 164 -0.65 6.91 -31.87
C GLU A 164 -0.27 6.36 -30.48
N LEU A 165 0.09 5.09 -30.37
CA LEU A 165 0.57 4.43 -29.14
C LEU A 165 2.09 4.56 -29.01
N ASP A 166 2.56 5.77 -28.69
CA ASP A 166 4.00 6.10 -28.63
C ASP A 166 4.55 6.31 -27.19
N ASN A 167 3.67 6.56 -26.21
CA ASN A 167 4.07 6.80 -24.83
C ASN A 167 4.49 5.48 -24.19
N LYS A 168 5.71 5.42 -23.61
CA LYS A 168 6.28 4.22 -22.97
C LYS A 168 6.01 4.13 -21.46
N LYS A 169 5.41 5.17 -20.88
CA LYS A 169 5.14 5.30 -19.46
C LYS A 169 3.72 4.86 -19.11
N TYR A 170 3.60 3.73 -18.45
CA TYR A 170 2.33 3.10 -18.12
C TYR A 170 2.12 3.00 -16.61
N TYR A 171 0.89 3.19 -16.18
CA TYR A 171 0.46 3.04 -14.79
C TYR A 171 -0.53 1.90 -14.66
N PHE A 172 -0.18 0.92 -13.83
CA PHE A 172 -1.03 -0.20 -13.45
C PHE A 172 -1.37 -0.07 -11.99
N ARG A 173 -2.59 -0.42 -11.58
CA ARG A 173 -2.96 -0.41 -10.16
C ARG A 173 -3.76 -1.65 -9.81
N ILE A 174 -3.24 -2.42 -8.87
CA ILE A 174 -3.89 -3.63 -8.37
C ILE A 174 -4.22 -3.48 -6.90
N ARG A 175 -5.25 -4.20 -6.47
CA ARG A 175 -5.61 -4.39 -5.07
C ARG A 175 -5.46 -5.85 -4.70
N PHE A 176 -4.91 -6.15 -3.54
CA PHE A 176 -4.87 -7.51 -3.03
C PHE A 176 -5.18 -7.58 -1.54
N PHE A 177 -5.63 -8.76 -1.13
CA PHE A 177 -6.16 -9.03 0.19
C PHE A 177 -5.37 -10.16 0.83
N PRO A 178 -4.86 -9.99 2.05
CA PRO A 178 -4.27 -11.07 2.83
C PRO A 178 -5.23 -12.24 2.99
N ASP A 179 -4.70 -13.46 3.00
CA ASP A 179 -5.47 -14.69 3.25
C ASP A 179 -5.84 -14.86 4.73
N SER A 180 -5.06 -14.26 5.62
CA SER A 180 -5.32 -14.22 7.05
C SER A 180 -5.01 -12.84 7.62
N ASN A 181 -5.51 -12.59 8.84
CA ASN A 181 -5.21 -11.35 9.57
C ASN A 181 -3.78 -11.36 10.18
N GLU A 182 -3.06 -12.49 10.09
CA GLU A 182 -1.67 -12.62 10.52
C GLU A 182 -0.71 -12.14 9.42
N ILE A 183 -0.54 -10.82 9.36
CA ILE A 183 0.32 -10.18 8.38
C ILE A 183 1.68 -9.97 9.04
N THR A 184 2.73 -10.63 8.52
CA THR A 184 4.07 -10.67 9.15
C THR A 184 4.70 -9.30 9.45
N MET A 185 4.35 -8.28 8.68
CA MET A 185 4.83 -6.90 8.85
C MET A 185 4.01 -6.07 9.85
N ILE A 186 2.85 -6.56 10.27
CA ILE A 186 1.97 -5.89 11.23
C ILE A 186 2.02 -6.67 12.54
N LYS A 187 2.52 -6.01 13.59
CA LYS A 187 2.56 -6.57 14.94
C LYS A 187 1.63 -5.79 15.83
N ARG A 188 0.85 -6.49 16.64
CA ARG A 188 0.00 -5.87 17.65
C ARG A 188 0.49 -6.28 19.03
N GLU A 189 0.84 -5.28 19.81
CA GLU A 189 1.17 -5.43 21.22
C GLU A 189 -0.08 -5.16 22.04
N ASN A 190 -0.20 -5.87 23.16
CA ASN A 190 -1.29 -5.68 24.12
C ASN A 190 -2.69 -5.98 23.55
N GLU A 191 -2.80 -6.94 22.61
CA GLU A 191 -4.09 -7.47 22.18
C GLU A 191 -4.75 -8.30 23.30
N LYS A 192 -3.95 -9.14 23.96
CA LYS A 192 -4.36 -9.96 25.11
C LYS A 192 -4.41 -9.09 26.36
N ILE A 193 -5.42 -9.34 27.20
CA ILE A 193 -5.65 -8.57 28.42
C ILE A 193 -4.48 -8.77 29.38
N ASN A 194 -3.66 -7.74 29.57
CA ASN A 194 -2.72 -7.67 30.68
C ASN A 194 -3.16 -6.58 31.65
N ILE A 195 -3.95 -6.96 32.66
CA ILE A 195 -4.58 -6.04 33.63
C ILE A 195 -3.57 -5.08 34.30
N PHE A 196 -2.34 -5.53 34.52
CA PHE A 196 -1.29 -4.74 35.18
C PHE A 196 -0.51 -3.82 34.24
N GLN A 197 -0.58 -4.02 32.92
CA GLN A 197 0.17 -3.24 31.93
C GLN A 197 -0.74 -2.37 31.03
N ASP A 198 -2.03 -2.73 30.88
CA ASP A 198 -2.93 -2.15 29.87
C ASP A 198 -4.00 -1.19 30.41
N ALA A 199 -3.64 -0.32 31.35
CA ALA A 199 -4.56 0.68 31.90
C ALA A 199 -5.18 1.62 30.84
N SER A 200 -4.55 1.77 29.67
CA SER A 200 -5.00 2.68 28.61
C SER A 200 -6.15 2.14 27.75
N LEU A 201 -6.55 0.86 27.90
CA LEU A 201 -7.56 0.18 27.05
C LEU A 201 -7.28 0.29 25.53
N ARG A 202 -6.03 0.58 25.17
CA ARG A 202 -5.59 0.75 23.78
C ARG A 202 -4.64 -0.36 23.39
N THR A 203 -4.77 -0.78 22.14
CA THR A 203 -3.83 -1.69 21.47
C THR A 203 -2.81 -0.84 20.73
N THR A 204 -1.55 -1.29 20.75
CA THR A 204 -0.49 -0.64 19.98
C THR A 204 -0.17 -1.52 18.78
N GLU A 205 -0.36 -0.99 17.57
CA GLU A 205 0.00 -1.66 16.33
C GLU A 205 1.27 -1.04 15.76
N ILE A 206 2.19 -1.90 15.33
CA ILE A 206 3.46 -1.54 14.72
C ILE A 206 3.44 -2.12 13.30
N ILE A 207 3.65 -1.26 12.31
CA ILE A 207 3.69 -1.60 10.89
C ILE A 207 5.12 -1.38 10.41
N ASP A 208 5.83 -2.47 10.10
CA ASP A 208 7.20 -2.48 9.59
C ASP A 208 7.18 -2.73 8.07
N PHE A 209 6.84 -1.68 7.31
CA PHE A 209 6.70 -1.78 5.86
C PHE A 209 8.07 -1.64 5.17
N ARG A 210 8.42 -2.61 4.33
CA ARG A 210 9.73 -2.64 3.63
C ARG A 210 9.60 -3.05 2.17
N ILE A 211 10.47 -2.50 1.33
CA ILE A 211 10.60 -2.83 -0.09
C ILE A 211 12.07 -3.16 -0.39
N ASN A 212 12.27 -4.28 -1.08
CA ASN A 212 13.57 -4.81 -1.53
C ASN A 212 14.60 -5.03 -0.40
N ASP A 213 14.16 -5.26 0.85
CA ASP A 213 15.03 -5.72 1.94
C ASP A 213 15.18 -7.25 1.90
N LEU A 214 16.21 -7.69 1.18
CA LEU A 214 16.49 -9.10 0.92
C LEU A 214 16.98 -9.88 2.14
N ARG A 215 17.36 -9.22 3.26
CA ARG A 215 17.90 -9.90 4.45
C ARG A 215 16.93 -10.89 5.07
N SER A 216 15.63 -10.65 4.88
CA SER A 216 14.54 -11.48 5.41
C SER A 216 13.94 -12.43 4.37
N CYS A 217 14.48 -12.45 3.15
CA CYS A 217 13.97 -13.25 2.04
C CYS A 217 14.58 -14.66 2.04
N PRO A 218 13.79 -15.69 1.65
CA PRO A 218 14.30 -17.04 1.40
C PRO A 218 15.48 -17.06 0.41
N GLU A 219 16.38 -18.03 0.55
CA GLU A 219 17.60 -18.13 -0.27
C GLU A 219 17.30 -18.27 -1.77
N ASN A 220 16.33 -19.11 -2.13
CA ASN A 220 15.87 -19.26 -3.51
C ASN A 220 15.38 -17.94 -4.12
N LEU A 221 14.62 -17.14 -3.37
CA LEU A 221 14.15 -15.83 -3.83
C LEU A 221 15.31 -14.83 -3.97
N ARG A 222 16.30 -14.90 -3.07
CA ARG A 222 17.50 -14.05 -3.17
C ARG A 222 18.31 -14.40 -4.42
N GLU A 223 18.46 -15.68 -4.75
CA GLU A 223 19.13 -16.12 -5.97
C GLU A 223 18.37 -15.68 -7.23
N GLU A 224 17.05 -15.83 -7.24
CA GLU A 224 16.18 -15.38 -8.34
C GLU A 224 16.35 -13.87 -8.57
N PHE A 225 16.26 -13.06 -7.50
CA PHE A 225 16.42 -11.61 -7.54
C PHE A 225 17.82 -11.14 -7.98
N LEU A 226 18.83 -11.99 -7.91
CA LEU A 226 20.18 -11.70 -8.43
C LEU A 226 20.28 -11.98 -9.94
N ARG A 227 19.42 -12.82 -10.50
CA ARG A 227 19.42 -13.21 -11.92
C ARG A 227 18.48 -12.37 -12.77
N THR A 228 17.44 -11.80 -12.17
CA THR A 228 16.44 -10.95 -12.85
C THR A 228 16.89 -9.48 -12.91
N PRO A 229 16.50 -8.75 -13.95
CA PRO A 229 16.73 -7.32 -14.02
C PRO A 229 15.88 -6.57 -12.99
N ARG A 230 16.37 -5.40 -12.55
CA ARG A 230 15.77 -4.62 -11.47
C ARG A 230 15.24 -3.30 -11.97
N PHE A 231 14.10 -2.89 -11.42
CA PHE A 231 13.62 -1.53 -11.61
C PHE A 231 14.57 -0.53 -10.95
N THR A 232 14.83 0.57 -11.65
CA THR A 232 15.38 1.78 -11.04
C THR A 232 14.22 2.54 -10.38
N ILE A 233 14.03 2.32 -9.08
CA ILE A 233 12.91 2.94 -8.36
C ILE A 233 13.22 4.42 -8.11
N LYS A 234 12.51 5.31 -8.81
CA LYS A 234 12.67 6.77 -8.72
C LYS A 234 11.93 7.37 -7.55
N LYS A 235 10.72 6.87 -7.26
CA LYS A 235 9.87 7.45 -6.21
C LYS A 235 9.02 6.38 -5.57
N ILE A 236 8.83 6.50 -4.26
CA ILE A 236 7.90 5.68 -3.49
C ILE A 236 6.95 6.62 -2.74
N HIS A 237 5.67 6.47 -3.02
CA HIS A 237 4.58 7.12 -2.33
C HIS A 237 3.88 6.07 -1.48
N TYR A 238 4.10 6.11 -0.17
CA TYR A 238 3.48 5.20 0.77
C TYR A 238 2.42 5.94 1.60
N LEU A 239 1.17 5.51 1.48
CA LEU A 239 0.04 6.05 2.20
C LEU A 239 -0.50 5.00 3.17
N ILE A 240 -0.72 5.39 4.41
CA ILE A 240 -1.37 4.57 5.44
C ILE A 240 -2.71 5.21 5.78
N MET A 241 -3.79 4.48 5.57
CA MET A 241 -5.15 4.95 5.80
C MET A 241 -5.67 4.36 7.09
N ARG A 242 -6.03 5.25 8.02
CA ARG A 242 -6.48 4.92 9.37
C ARG A 242 -7.74 5.69 9.72
N SER A 243 -8.47 5.20 10.71
CA SER A 243 -9.52 5.97 11.35
C SER A 243 -8.93 7.26 11.95
N SER A 244 -9.67 8.36 11.90
CA SER A 244 -9.30 9.63 12.54
C SER A 244 -9.16 9.54 14.06
N THR A 245 -9.73 8.50 14.66
CA THR A 245 -9.63 8.19 16.10
C THR A 245 -8.29 7.58 16.51
N ASP A 246 -7.48 7.15 15.54
CA ASP A 246 -6.24 6.44 15.81
C ASP A 246 -5.11 7.44 16.03
N GLU A 247 -4.30 7.20 17.06
CA GLU A 247 -3.14 8.04 17.34
C GLU A 247 -1.92 7.51 16.59
N TYR A 248 -1.41 8.31 15.66
CA TYR A 248 -0.11 8.07 15.04
C TYR A 248 1.03 8.48 15.98
N ILE A 249 1.99 7.58 16.16
CA ILE A 249 3.19 7.82 16.94
C ILE A 249 4.36 7.91 15.97
N THR A 250 4.91 9.11 15.82
CA THR A 250 6.10 9.35 15.02
C THR A 250 7.28 8.53 15.56
N ILE A 251 7.95 7.80 14.68
CA ILE A 251 9.18 7.05 15.01
C ILE A 251 10.33 7.57 14.14
N GLY A 252 11.37 8.07 14.79
CA GLY A 252 12.55 8.63 14.14
C GLY A 252 12.24 9.92 13.36
N ASP A 253 13.12 10.25 12.42
CA ASP A 253 13.10 11.52 11.68
C ASP A 253 12.35 11.44 10.34
N THR A 254 11.44 10.47 10.18
CA THR A 254 10.69 10.32 8.92
C THR A 254 9.62 11.41 8.82
N GLU A 255 9.71 12.28 7.82
CA GLU A 255 8.68 13.27 7.53
C GLU A 255 7.39 12.55 7.06
N VAL A 256 6.31 12.74 7.81
CA VAL A 256 4.99 12.18 7.51
C VAL A 256 3.97 13.31 7.41
N LYS A 257 3.28 13.40 6.27
CA LYS A 257 2.21 14.38 6.04
C LYS A 257 0.86 13.70 6.22
N GLY A 258 0.03 14.22 7.11
CA GLY A 258 -1.34 13.75 7.28
C GLY A 258 -2.33 14.60 6.49
N ARG A 259 -3.36 13.98 5.90
CA ARG A 259 -4.55 14.67 5.39
C ARG A 259 -5.82 13.89 5.73
N LEU A 260 -6.92 14.61 5.99
CA LEU A 260 -8.24 14.00 6.04
C LEU A 260 -8.64 13.57 4.63
N LEU A 261 -9.28 12.42 4.52
CA LEU A 261 -9.66 11.82 3.25
C LEU A 261 -11.11 12.14 2.92
N GLU A 262 -11.37 12.64 1.72
CA GLU A 262 -12.67 13.15 1.29
C GLU A 262 -13.62 11.99 0.95
N LYS A 263 -14.44 11.57 1.92
CA LYS A 263 -15.35 10.40 1.80
C LYS A 263 -16.13 10.36 0.47
N GLU A 264 -16.62 11.51 0.00
CA GLU A 264 -17.40 11.61 -1.23
C GLU A 264 -16.63 11.22 -2.50
N ILE A 265 -15.32 11.46 -2.54
CA ILE A 265 -14.45 11.09 -3.66
C ILE A 265 -14.17 9.58 -3.63
N TRP A 266 -13.93 9.04 -2.44
CA TRP A 266 -13.40 7.69 -2.27
C TRP A 266 -14.45 6.60 -2.07
N LYS A 267 -15.72 6.94 -1.79
CA LYS A 267 -16.81 5.98 -1.56
C LYS A 267 -17.01 4.95 -2.69
N ASN A 268 -16.70 5.33 -3.93
CA ASN A 268 -16.83 4.47 -5.11
C ASN A 268 -15.58 3.61 -5.38
N TYR A 269 -14.49 3.89 -4.66
CA TYR A 269 -13.19 3.25 -4.78
C TYR A 269 -12.95 2.22 -3.68
N ILE A 270 -13.39 2.52 -2.46
CA ILE A 270 -13.33 1.63 -1.32
C ILE A 270 -14.52 1.88 -0.39
N ASN A 271 -15.00 0.83 0.27
CA ASN A 271 -16.10 0.95 1.22
C ASN A 271 -15.62 1.54 2.55
N ILE A 272 -15.77 2.85 2.71
CA ILE A 272 -15.38 3.62 3.90
C ILE A 272 -16.50 3.57 4.94
N GLU A 273 -16.15 3.31 6.20
CA GLU A 273 -17.10 3.34 7.33
C GLU A 273 -17.59 4.77 7.66
N GLU A 274 -18.36 4.91 8.74
CA GLU A 274 -18.91 6.21 9.15
C GLU A 274 -17.83 7.21 9.58
N ASN A 275 -16.75 6.73 10.22
CA ASN A 275 -15.70 7.61 10.73
C ASN A 275 -14.86 8.22 9.61
N ASP A 276 -14.45 9.47 9.83
CA ASP A 276 -13.46 10.12 8.98
C ASP A 276 -12.14 9.34 8.98
N MET A 277 -11.44 9.36 7.85
CA MET A 277 -10.14 8.70 7.71
C MET A 277 -9.03 9.72 7.52
N ILE A 278 -7.85 9.40 8.07
CA ILE A 278 -6.62 10.13 7.83
C ILE A 278 -5.72 9.28 6.93
N ALA A 279 -5.18 9.91 5.89
CA ALA A 279 -4.13 9.35 5.06
C ALA A 279 -2.78 9.94 5.50
N TYR A 280 -1.92 9.08 6.04
CA TYR A 280 -0.54 9.42 6.40
C TYR A 280 0.37 9.12 5.22
N HIS A 281 1.02 10.15 4.68
CA HIS A 281 1.85 10.09 3.49
C HIS A 281 3.33 10.15 3.85
N VAL A 282 4.05 9.09 3.50
CA VAL A 282 5.50 9.00 3.48
C VAL A 282 5.95 9.02 2.03
N LYS A 283 6.75 10.01 1.65
CA LYS A 283 7.32 10.13 0.30
C LYS A 283 8.83 9.98 0.36
N LYS A 284 9.41 9.26 -0.60
CA LYS A 284 10.86 9.06 -0.70
C LYS A 284 11.30 9.00 -2.17
N GLU A 285 12.38 9.71 -2.55
CA GLU A 285 12.86 9.87 -3.94
C GLU A 285 14.29 9.30 -4.13
N GLU A 286 14.51 8.52 -5.19
CA GLU A 286 15.76 7.85 -5.60
C GLU A 286 16.29 6.77 -4.64
N TYR A 287 15.62 5.61 -4.57
CA TYR A 287 16.04 4.52 -3.67
C TYR A 287 15.74 3.13 -4.21
N TYR A 288 16.74 2.23 -4.18
CA TYR A 288 16.55 0.81 -4.47
C TYR A 288 15.77 0.06 -3.38
N THR A 289 15.77 0.56 -2.15
CA THR A 289 15.15 -0.06 -0.98
C THR A 289 14.39 0.96 -0.14
N PHE A 290 13.30 0.55 0.48
CA PHE A 290 12.50 1.40 1.35
C PHE A 290 12.17 0.70 2.66
N SER A 291 12.14 1.45 3.75
CA SER A 291 11.69 0.98 5.05
C SER A 291 10.97 2.10 5.77
N ASN A 292 9.79 1.83 6.27
CA ASN A 292 9.04 2.71 7.15
C ASN A 292 8.49 1.92 8.32
N LEU A 293 8.81 2.37 9.53
CA LEU A 293 8.26 1.85 10.77
C LEU A 293 7.23 2.85 11.29
N SER A 294 5.96 2.48 11.25
CA SER A 294 4.85 3.28 11.73
C SER A 294 4.22 2.64 12.96
N ARG A 295 3.81 3.45 13.94
CA ARG A 295 3.14 2.96 15.14
C ARG A 295 1.82 3.69 15.36
N PHE A 296 0.78 2.94 15.67
CA PHE A 296 -0.56 3.44 15.91
C PHE A 296 -1.08 2.94 17.25
N LYS A 297 -1.84 3.78 17.95
CA LYS A 297 -2.59 3.40 19.15
C LYS A 297 -4.08 3.61 18.93
N TYR A 298 -4.87 2.59 19.20
CA TYR A 298 -6.32 2.65 19.01
C TYR A 298 -7.06 1.72 19.98
N PRO A 299 -8.34 1.99 20.26
CA PRO A 299 -9.17 1.11 21.09
C PRO A 299 -9.52 -0.20 20.37
N LEU A 300 -9.24 -1.34 21.00
CA LEU A 300 -9.61 -2.67 20.52
C LEU A 300 -10.16 -3.51 21.68
N ASN A 301 -11.25 -4.24 21.44
CA ASN A 301 -11.92 -5.11 22.42
C ASN A 301 -12.25 -4.40 23.76
N VAL A 302 -12.57 -3.10 23.71
CA VAL A 302 -12.78 -2.26 24.90
C VAL A 302 -13.86 -2.82 25.82
N GLY A 303 -14.99 -3.28 25.27
CA GLY A 303 -16.09 -3.84 26.07
C GLY A 303 -15.70 -5.10 26.82
N GLU A 304 -15.04 -6.04 26.14
CA GLU A 304 -14.51 -7.27 26.75
C GLU A 304 -13.47 -6.95 27.83
N ARG A 305 -12.54 -6.03 27.55
CA ARG A 305 -11.54 -5.56 28.52
C ARG A 305 -12.21 -4.97 29.75
N LEU A 306 -13.16 -4.05 29.55
CA LEU A 306 -13.88 -3.39 30.63
C LEU A 306 -14.62 -4.39 31.51
N PHE A 307 -15.26 -5.39 30.90
CA PHE A 307 -15.91 -6.49 31.62
C PHE A 307 -14.93 -7.20 32.56
N TRP A 308 -13.74 -7.57 32.08
CA TRP A 308 -12.70 -8.21 32.91
C TRP A 308 -12.17 -7.31 34.02
N TYR A 309 -11.98 -6.00 33.75
CA TYR A 309 -11.59 -5.04 34.79
C TYR A 309 -12.64 -4.95 35.91
N ILE A 310 -13.93 -4.85 35.54
CA ILE A 310 -15.03 -4.82 36.51
C ILE A 310 -15.10 -6.13 37.30
N PHE A 311 -14.99 -7.27 36.61
CA PHE A 311 -15.04 -8.59 37.22
C PHE A 311 -13.94 -8.77 38.28
N ILE A 312 -12.70 -8.36 37.97
CA ILE A 312 -11.57 -8.41 38.91
C ILE A 312 -11.78 -7.44 40.07
N ALA A 313 -12.28 -6.23 39.82
CA ALA A 313 -12.58 -5.28 40.87
C ALA A 313 -13.61 -5.84 41.87
N ILE A 314 -14.64 -6.55 41.38
CA ILE A 314 -15.61 -7.24 42.23
C ILE A 314 -14.93 -8.34 43.07
N ILE A 315 -14.08 -9.18 42.46
CA ILE A 315 -13.34 -10.22 43.19
C ILE A 315 -12.45 -9.62 44.28
N LEU A 316 -11.70 -8.56 43.97
CA LEU A 316 -10.84 -7.88 44.94
C LEU A 316 -11.66 -7.26 46.08
N SER A 317 -12.82 -6.68 45.79
CA SER A 317 -13.73 -6.16 46.82
C SER A 317 -14.23 -7.28 47.74
N LEU A 318 -14.66 -8.41 47.18
CA LEU A 318 -15.13 -9.56 47.97
C LEU A 318 -14.01 -10.15 48.83
N ALA A 319 -12.80 -10.29 48.28
CA ALA A 319 -11.63 -10.75 49.01
C ALA A 319 -11.25 -9.78 50.15
N SER A 320 -11.28 -8.47 49.89
CA SER A 320 -11.04 -7.43 50.91
C SER A 320 -12.07 -7.51 52.04
N SER A 321 -13.36 -7.64 51.72
CA SER A 321 -14.41 -7.81 52.72
C SER A 321 -14.25 -9.09 53.53
N TYR A 322 -13.86 -10.20 52.91
CA TYR A 322 -13.58 -11.46 53.59
C TYR A 322 -12.39 -11.35 54.55
N ILE A 323 -11.28 -10.77 54.09
CA ILE A 323 -10.08 -10.53 54.91
C ILE A 323 -10.43 -9.64 56.11
N TYR A 324 -11.19 -8.56 55.89
CA TYR A 324 -11.64 -7.69 56.97
C TYR A 324 -12.47 -8.45 58.02
N ALA A 325 -13.40 -9.30 57.56
CA ALA A 325 -14.21 -10.12 58.45
C ALA A 325 -13.36 -11.09 59.30
N GLU A 326 -12.39 -11.78 58.70
CA GLU A 326 -11.52 -12.71 59.43
C GLU A 326 -10.57 -11.98 60.41
N ILE A 327 -10.00 -10.84 60.00
CA ILE A 327 -9.19 -10.00 60.89
C ILE A 327 -10.05 -9.50 62.06
N SER A 328 -11.29 -9.05 61.81
CA SER A 328 -12.16 -8.56 62.87
C SER A 328 -12.46 -9.60 63.95
N LYS A 329 -12.57 -10.89 63.58
CA LYS A 329 -12.78 -12.01 64.53
C LYS A 329 -11.54 -12.38 65.35
N LEU A 330 -10.35 -11.98 64.90
CA LEU A 330 -9.08 -12.25 65.57
C LEU A 330 -8.76 -11.20 66.64
N PHE A 331 -9.29 -9.98 66.49
CA PHE A 331 -9.00 -8.83 67.36
C PHE A 331 -10.16 -8.44 68.28
N PHE A 332 -11.37 -8.98 68.06
CA PHE A 332 -12.54 -8.88 68.93
C PHE A 332 -13.08 -10.28 69.19
#